data_AF-A0A699ZXK1-F1
#
_entry.id   AF-A0A699ZXK1-F1
#
_cell.length_a   1.000
_cell.length_b   1.000
_cell.length_c   1.000
_cell.angle_alpha   90.00
_cell.angle_beta   90.00
_cell.angle_gamma   90.00
#
_symmetry.space_group_name_H-M   'P 1'
#
loop_
_entity.id
_entity.type
_entity.pdbx_description
1 polymer ?
#
loop_
_entity_poly.entity_id
_entity_poly.type
_entity_poly.pdbx_seq_one_letter_code
_entity_poly.pdbx_strand_id
1 'polypeptide(L)'
;MSRHGSILLALGLVLAIVPLAVADVFLMTRNYNLEPVPDLQADFGPDLPDVGVVAVLRLASPEDACTPFTFTDVSQPWVALISRHQQLQLSLNCTFDIKVAHAAEAGAVAAIVYDDVYESLIVMSKPPFHLDPPIPSVFVTQKAGVLMRELMQLEEIQVRITPACIKGGE
;
A
#
# COMPACT_ATOMS: atom_id res chain seq x y z
N MET A 1 60.86 9.84 -33.03
CA MET A 1 60.47 10.45 -31.75
C MET A 1 58.95 10.41 -31.66
N SER A 2 58.46 9.88 -30.54
CA SER A 2 57.10 9.49 -30.12
C SER A 2 55.85 10.08 -30.81
N ARG A 3 54.92 9.19 -31.20
CA ARG A 3 53.49 9.48 -31.42
C ARG A 3 52.80 9.49 -30.06
N HIS A 4 52.30 10.62 -29.60
CA HIS A 4 51.45 10.70 -28.42
C HIS A 4 50.00 10.39 -28.79
N GLY A 5 49.55 9.18 -28.49
CA GLY A 5 48.14 8.81 -28.53
C GLY A 5 47.43 9.32 -27.28
N SER A 6 46.54 10.30 -27.45
CA SER A 6 45.58 10.69 -26.42
C SER A 6 44.50 9.61 -26.30
N ILE A 7 44.54 8.85 -25.21
CA ILE A 7 43.45 7.96 -24.81
C ILE A 7 42.55 8.79 -23.87
N LEU A 8 41.44 9.32 -24.39
CA LEU A 8 40.36 9.85 -23.57
C LEU A 8 39.61 8.67 -22.93
N LEU A 9 39.81 8.48 -21.62
CA LEU A 9 38.96 7.62 -20.78
C LEU A 9 37.65 8.37 -20.50
N ALA A 10 36.61 8.08 -21.28
CA ALA A 10 35.25 8.48 -20.95
C ALA A 10 34.69 7.51 -19.89
N LEU A 11 34.75 7.91 -18.62
CA LEU A 11 34.08 7.19 -17.53
C LEU A 11 32.58 7.53 -17.59
N GLY A 12 31.80 6.71 -18.28
CA GLY A 12 30.35 6.85 -18.35
C GLY A 12 29.71 6.47 -17.02
N LEU A 13 29.16 7.45 -16.30
CA LEU A 13 28.24 7.22 -15.19
C LEU A 13 26.90 6.77 -15.79
N VAL A 14 26.69 5.45 -15.88
CA VAL A 14 25.38 4.89 -16.21
C VAL A 14 24.49 5.09 -14.99
N LEU A 15 23.61 6.08 -15.04
CA LEU A 15 22.53 6.24 -14.08
C LEU A 15 21.55 5.07 -14.33
N ALA A 16 21.66 4.00 -13.54
CA ALA A 16 20.71 2.90 -13.59
C ALA A 16 19.35 3.47 -13.20
N ILE A 17 18.46 3.63 -14.19
CA ILE A 17 17.06 3.94 -13.94
C ILE A 17 16.49 2.66 -13.34
N VAL A 18 16.48 2.57 -12.01
CA VAL A 18 15.79 1.50 -11.30
C VAL A 18 14.30 1.71 -11.60
N PRO A 19 13.64 0.79 -12.32
CA PRO A 19 12.20 0.92 -12.50
C PRO A 19 11.57 0.83 -11.11
N LEU A 20 10.80 1.86 -10.76
CA LEU A 20 10.00 1.84 -9.55
C LEU A 20 9.07 0.63 -9.68
N ALA A 21 9.25 -0.37 -8.83
CA ALA A 21 8.41 -1.56 -8.82
C ALA A 21 7.06 -1.14 -8.21
N VAL A 22 6.14 -0.75 -9.08
CA VAL A 22 4.77 -0.37 -8.68
C VAL A 22 3.94 -1.65 -8.69
N ALA A 23 3.29 -1.92 -7.55
CA ALA A 23 2.25 -2.91 -7.42
C ALA A 23 0.91 -2.29 -7.85
N ASP A 24 -0.06 -3.15 -8.17
CA ASP A 24 -1.41 -2.71 -8.51
C ASP A 24 -2.48 -3.33 -7.58
N VAL A 25 -3.45 -2.49 -7.21
CA VAL A 25 -4.72 -2.91 -6.61
C VAL A 25 -5.80 -2.91 -7.69
N PHE A 26 -6.35 -4.09 -7.96
CA PHE A 26 -7.49 -4.26 -8.85
C PHE A 26 -8.79 -4.17 -8.06
N LEU A 27 -9.75 -3.39 -8.55
CA LEU A 27 -11.09 -3.29 -7.98
C LEU A 27 -12.07 -4.11 -8.83
N MET A 28 -12.80 -5.01 -8.19
CA MET A 28 -13.70 -5.96 -8.84
C MET A 28 -15.07 -5.88 -8.19
N THR A 29 -16.11 -5.77 -9.00
CA THR A 29 -17.50 -5.87 -8.57
C THR A 29 -18.12 -7.14 -9.13
N ARG A 30 -19.41 -7.38 -8.91
CA ARG A 30 -20.07 -8.56 -9.47
C ARG A 30 -20.07 -8.57 -11.00
N ASN A 31 -20.05 -7.40 -11.62
CA ASN A 31 -20.27 -7.25 -13.07
C ASN A 31 -19.07 -6.65 -13.80
N TYR A 32 -18.17 -5.96 -13.11
CA TYR A 32 -17.12 -5.17 -13.75
C TYR A 32 -15.79 -5.30 -13.01
N ASN A 33 -14.70 -5.25 -13.78
CA ASN A 33 -13.37 -5.01 -13.26
C ASN A 33 -12.97 -3.59 -13.67
N LEU A 34 -12.56 -2.78 -12.70
CA LEU A 34 -12.11 -1.43 -12.96
C LEU A 34 -10.63 -1.42 -13.33
N GLU A 35 -10.18 -0.28 -13.84
CA GLU A 35 -8.75 -0.03 -14.06
C GLU A 35 -7.99 -0.17 -12.73
N PRO A 36 -6.84 -0.86 -12.72
CA PRO A 36 -6.02 -1.00 -11.53
C PRO A 36 -5.53 0.38 -11.06
N VAL A 37 -5.41 0.52 -9.75
CA VAL A 37 -4.82 1.71 -9.14
C VAL A 37 -3.41 1.37 -8.64
N PRO A 38 -2.44 2.26 -8.85
CA PRO A 38 -1.07 2.02 -8.42
C PRO A 38 -0.99 2.07 -6.89
N ASP A 39 -0.18 1.19 -6.32
CA ASP A 39 0.09 1.14 -4.89
C ASP A 39 1.59 0.99 -4.57
N LEU A 40 1.93 1.25 -3.31
CA LEU A 40 3.24 0.97 -2.74
C LEU A 40 3.08 0.14 -1.46
N GLN A 41 3.75 -1.00 -1.39
CA GLN A 41 3.81 -1.79 -0.17
C GLN A 41 4.51 -1.03 0.96
N ALA A 42 4.02 -1.22 2.19
CA ALA A 42 4.70 -0.75 3.39
C ALA A 42 6.09 -1.37 3.56
N ASP A 43 7.00 -0.65 4.23
CA ASP A 43 8.30 -1.19 4.63
C ASP A 43 8.28 -2.00 5.94
N PHE A 44 7.07 -2.23 6.46
CA PHE A 44 6.78 -2.97 7.69
C PHE A 44 5.72 -4.03 7.43
N GLY A 45 5.61 -4.96 8.37
CA GLY A 45 4.73 -6.12 8.21
C GLY A 45 5.29 -7.15 7.22
N PRO A 46 4.55 -8.25 7.00
CA PRO A 46 4.94 -9.25 6.02
C PRO A 46 4.80 -8.73 4.58
N ASP A 47 5.58 -9.32 3.68
CA ASP A 47 5.41 -9.13 2.25
C ASP A 47 4.04 -9.61 1.76
N LEU A 48 3.55 -9.02 0.68
CA LEU A 48 2.43 -9.56 -0.05
C LEU A 48 2.78 -10.97 -0.56
N PRO A 49 1.89 -11.97 -0.40
CA PRO A 49 2.10 -13.29 -1.00
C PRO A 49 2.29 -13.20 -2.51
N ASP A 50 3.09 -14.10 -3.10
CA ASP A 50 3.33 -14.16 -4.55
C ASP A 50 2.03 -14.24 -5.37
N VAL A 51 1.02 -14.90 -4.81
CA VAL A 51 -0.32 -15.07 -5.41
C VAL A 51 -1.22 -13.83 -5.26
N GLY A 52 -0.78 -12.83 -4.50
CA GLY A 52 -1.55 -11.66 -4.10
C GLY A 52 -2.59 -11.94 -3.02
N VAL A 53 -3.36 -10.92 -2.68
CA VAL A 53 -4.48 -10.99 -1.73
C VAL A 53 -5.77 -10.69 -2.47
N VAL A 54 -6.73 -11.62 -2.47
CA VAL A 54 -8.08 -11.42 -3.00
C VAL A 54 -9.09 -11.51 -1.86
N ALA A 55 -9.79 -10.40 -1.58
CA ALA A 55 -10.75 -10.36 -0.47
C ALA A 55 -11.75 -9.21 -0.64
N VAL A 56 -12.83 -9.21 0.15
CA VAL A 56 -13.81 -8.12 0.17
C VAL A 56 -13.21 -6.88 0.82
N LEU A 57 -13.45 -5.70 0.24
CA LEU A 57 -13.03 -4.43 0.82
C LEU A 57 -14.01 -3.99 1.89
N ARG A 58 -13.52 -3.62 3.07
CA ARG A 58 -14.33 -3.02 4.14
C ARG A 58 -13.69 -1.78 4.70
N LEU A 59 -14.51 -0.78 5.02
CA LEU A 59 -14.05 0.49 5.54
C LEU A 59 -13.71 0.34 7.02
N ALA A 60 -12.59 0.91 7.43
CA ALA A 60 -12.24 1.00 8.84
C ALA A 60 -13.28 1.83 9.63
N SER A 61 -13.49 1.47 10.89
CA SER A 61 -14.39 2.21 11.78
C SER A 61 -13.79 2.25 13.20
N PRO A 62 -13.13 3.34 13.63
CA PRO A 62 -13.04 4.61 12.92
C PRO A 62 -12.21 4.54 11.64
N GLU A 63 -12.52 5.43 10.69
CA GLU A 63 -11.94 5.45 9.35
C GLU A 63 -10.41 5.66 9.36
N ASP A 64 -9.89 6.37 10.36
CA ASP A 64 -8.46 6.60 10.54
C ASP A 64 -7.74 5.44 11.25
N ALA A 65 -8.47 4.44 11.76
CA ALA A 65 -7.93 3.33 12.54
C ALA A 65 -7.02 3.76 13.71
N CYS A 66 -7.18 4.96 14.26
CA CYS A 66 -6.34 5.43 15.36
C CYS A 66 -6.74 4.88 16.74
N THR A 67 -7.92 4.27 16.80
CA THR A 67 -8.34 3.39 17.90
C THR A 67 -8.75 2.04 17.33
N PRO A 68 -8.85 0.99 18.16
CA PRO A 68 -9.37 -0.30 17.72
C PRO A 68 -10.71 -0.18 17.00
N PHE A 69 -10.95 -1.08 16.05
CA PHE A 69 -12.17 -1.04 15.26
C PHE A 69 -13.38 -1.31 16.16
N THR A 70 -14.49 -0.67 15.83
CA THR A 70 -15.79 -0.86 16.48
C THR A 70 -16.45 -2.20 16.13
N PHE A 71 -15.83 -2.98 15.26
CA PHE A 71 -16.27 -4.31 14.85
C PHE A 71 -15.08 -5.26 14.72
N THR A 72 -15.39 -6.55 14.78
CA THR A 72 -14.49 -7.64 14.39
C THR A 72 -15.25 -8.50 13.38
N ASP A 73 -14.56 -8.96 12.33
CA ASP A 73 -15.15 -9.85 11.33
C ASP A 73 -14.09 -10.88 10.93
N VAL A 74 -14.38 -12.14 11.20
CA VAL A 74 -13.55 -13.29 10.77
C VAL A 74 -14.37 -14.29 9.97
N SER A 75 -15.57 -13.90 9.52
CA SER A 75 -16.49 -14.77 8.79
C SER A 75 -15.99 -15.09 7.37
N GLN A 76 -15.24 -14.16 6.79
CA GLN A 76 -14.60 -14.30 5.48
C GLN A 76 -13.35 -13.40 5.40
N PRO A 77 -12.39 -13.67 4.51
CA PRO A 77 -11.28 -12.76 4.27
C PRO A 77 -11.75 -11.37 3.81
N TRP A 78 -11.20 -10.31 4.40
CA TRP A 78 -11.46 -8.93 4.00
C TRP A 78 -10.20 -8.06 4.12
N VAL A 79 -10.12 -7.04 3.27
CA VAL A 79 -9.09 -6.00 3.29
C VAL A 79 -9.65 -4.74 3.93
N ALA A 80 -8.93 -4.17 4.88
CA ALA A 80 -9.30 -2.90 5.50
C ALA A 80 -8.93 -1.72 4.59
N LEU A 81 -9.88 -0.81 4.35
CA LEU A 81 -9.63 0.50 3.75
C LEU A 81 -9.53 1.56 4.86
N ILE A 82 -8.36 2.19 5.00
CA ILE A 82 -8.01 3.06 6.13
C ILE A 82 -7.57 4.43 5.61
N SER A 83 -8.07 5.51 6.21
CA SER A 83 -7.57 6.85 5.94
C SER A 83 -6.26 7.12 6.68
N ARG A 84 -5.29 7.71 5.97
CA ARG A 84 -4.07 8.27 6.57
C ARG A 84 -4.41 9.31 7.64
N HIS A 85 -5.33 10.23 7.34
CA HIS A 85 -5.87 11.25 8.24
C HIS A 85 -4.78 12.06 9.00
N GLN A 86 -3.76 12.55 8.29
CA GLN A 86 -2.59 13.22 8.87
C GLN A 86 -2.91 14.60 9.46
N GLN A 87 -3.93 15.30 8.98
CA GLN A 87 -4.14 16.72 9.30
C GLN A 87 -4.91 17.01 10.59
N LEU A 88 -5.63 16.04 11.15
CA LEU A 88 -6.51 16.26 12.31
C LEU A 88 -5.95 15.77 13.65
N GLN A 89 -4.78 15.14 13.64
CA GLN A 89 -4.20 14.57 14.83
C GLN A 89 -2.76 15.02 15.03
N LEU A 90 -2.59 15.92 16.00
CA LEU A 90 -1.39 16.06 16.85
C LEU A 90 -1.10 14.77 17.67
N SER A 91 -1.60 13.61 17.21
CA SER A 91 -1.50 12.33 17.88
C SER A 91 -0.21 11.66 17.38
N LEU A 92 0.90 11.94 18.06
CA LEU A 92 2.19 11.25 17.83
C LEU A 92 2.09 9.72 18.02
N ASN A 93 0.92 9.20 18.40
CA ASN A 93 0.64 7.82 18.74
C ASN A 93 -0.18 7.05 17.68
N CYS A 94 -0.50 7.64 16.52
CA CYS A 94 -1.22 6.94 15.44
C CYS A 94 -0.38 6.88 14.15
N THR A 95 0.68 6.07 14.17
CA THR A 95 1.51 5.79 12.99
C THR A 95 0.85 4.74 12.06
N PHE A 96 1.35 4.59 10.84
CA PHE A 96 0.80 3.65 9.86
C PHE A 96 0.71 2.21 10.37
N ASP A 97 1.74 1.73 11.07
CA ASP A 97 1.77 0.40 11.66
C ASP A 97 0.69 0.20 12.72
N ILE A 98 0.37 1.23 13.53
CA ILE A 98 -0.72 1.18 14.52
C ILE A 98 -2.08 1.04 13.82
N LYS A 99 -2.29 1.79 12.74
CA LYS A 99 -3.51 1.69 11.92
C LYS A 99 -3.71 0.26 11.38
N VAL A 100 -2.63 -0.33 10.85
CA VAL A 100 -2.64 -1.68 10.28
C VAL A 100 -2.75 -2.75 11.39
N ALA A 101 -2.17 -2.52 12.56
CA ALA A 101 -2.31 -3.41 13.72
C ALA A 101 -3.78 -3.49 14.18
N HIS A 102 -4.49 -2.35 14.31
CA HIS A 102 -5.91 -2.37 14.66
C HIS A 102 -6.77 -3.07 13.59
N ALA A 103 -6.42 -2.97 12.31
CA ALA A 103 -7.09 -3.74 11.26
C ALA A 103 -6.85 -5.25 11.41
N ALA A 104 -5.62 -5.66 11.73
CA ALA A 104 -5.30 -7.05 12.00
C ALA A 104 -6.07 -7.60 13.23
N GLU A 105 -6.14 -6.82 14.31
CA GLU A 105 -6.94 -7.16 15.50
C GLU A 105 -8.43 -7.30 15.19
N ALA A 106 -8.93 -6.54 14.21
CA ALA A 106 -10.31 -6.65 13.72
C ALA A 106 -10.57 -7.89 12.85
N GLY A 107 -9.53 -8.61 12.43
CA GLY A 107 -9.61 -9.80 11.58
C GLY A 107 -9.35 -9.55 10.09
N ALA A 108 -8.87 -8.37 9.70
CA ALA A 108 -8.50 -8.10 8.31
C ALA A 108 -7.32 -8.98 7.89
N VAL A 109 -7.26 -9.39 6.62
CA VAL A 109 -6.15 -10.18 6.07
C VAL A 109 -5.09 -9.32 5.39
N ALA A 110 -5.40 -8.07 5.09
CA ALA A 110 -4.51 -7.05 4.56
C ALA A 110 -5.11 -5.67 4.81
N ALA A 111 -4.32 -4.61 4.61
CA ALA A 111 -4.78 -3.23 4.70
C ALA A 111 -4.37 -2.40 3.47
N ILE A 112 -5.27 -1.53 3.04
CA ILE A 112 -5.03 -0.46 2.09
C ILE A 112 -5.17 0.85 2.86
N VAL A 113 -4.08 1.59 3.01
CA VAL A 113 -4.10 2.95 3.55
C VAL A 113 -4.16 3.92 2.39
N TYR A 114 -5.15 4.80 2.34
CA TYR A 114 -5.22 5.83 1.33
C TYR A 114 -4.88 7.20 1.91
N ASP A 115 -4.24 8.01 1.07
CA ASP A 115 -3.87 9.36 1.42
C ASP A 115 -5.11 10.26 1.69
N ASP A 116 -4.99 11.19 2.62
CA ASP A 116 -5.95 12.28 2.81
C ASP A 116 -5.50 13.58 2.12
N VAL A 117 -4.29 13.60 1.54
CA VAL A 117 -3.72 14.72 0.79
C VAL A 117 -3.51 14.35 -0.68
N TYR A 118 -3.59 15.34 -1.57
CA TYR A 118 -3.31 15.14 -2.99
C TYR A 118 -1.80 15.20 -3.27
N GLU A 119 -1.13 14.05 -3.20
CA GLU A 119 0.29 13.90 -3.49
C GLU A 119 0.64 12.57 -4.20
N SER A 120 1.93 12.39 -4.50
CA SER A 120 2.44 11.12 -5.03
C SER A 120 2.45 10.04 -3.95
N LEU A 121 2.50 8.77 -4.36
CA LEU A 121 2.62 7.66 -3.42
C LEU A 121 3.84 7.84 -2.51
N ILE A 122 3.64 7.55 -1.22
CA ILE A 122 4.70 7.54 -0.21
C ILE A 122 4.94 6.11 0.27
N VAL A 123 6.15 5.84 0.75
CA VAL A 123 6.43 4.60 1.47
C VAL A 123 5.90 4.75 2.88
N MET A 124 5.03 3.82 3.29
CA MET A 124 4.61 3.75 4.68
C MET A 124 5.73 3.12 5.50
N SER A 125 6.24 3.89 6.47
CA SER A 125 7.27 3.44 7.41
C SER A 125 6.76 3.43 8.84
N LYS A 126 7.41 2.61 9.70
CA LYS A 126 7.14 2.57 11.15
C LYS A 126 8.30 3.08 12.01
N PRO A 127 8.03 3.56 13.23
CA PRO A 127 9.08 3.86 14.21
C PRO A 127 9.93 2.61 14.54
N PRO A 128 11.26 2.74 14.77
CA PRO A 128 12.16 1.59 14.96
C PRO A 128 11.79 0.61 16.07
N PHE A 129 11.11 1.08 17.12
CA PHE A 129 10.74 0.28 18.29
C PHE A 129 9.32 -0.28 18.24
N HIS A 130 8.55 0.04 17.20
CA HIS A 130 7.22 -0.52 17.01
C HIS A 130 7.31 -1.94 16.48
N LEU A 131 6.37 -2.79 16.88
CA LEU A 131 6.25 -4.14 16.34
C LEU A 131 5.63 -4.09 14.94
N ASP A 132 6.00 -5.05 14.11
CA ASP A 132 5.36 -5.24 12.82
C ASP A 132 3.92 -5.77 13.01
N PRO A 133 2.91 -5.16 12.36
CA PRO A 133 1.59 -5.76 12.29
C PRO A 133 1.63 -7.06 11.48
N PRO A 134 0.82 -8.07 11.82
CA PRO A 134 0.94 -9.42 11.24
C PRO A 134 0.25 -9.57 9.88
N ILE A 135 -0.07 -8.48 9.19
CA ILE A 135 -0.75 -8.48 7.88
C ILE A 135 -0.04 -7.53 6.90
N PRO A 136 0.00 -7.85 5.60
CA PRO A 136 0.59 -6.96 4.61
C PRO A 136 -0.26 -5.70 4.45
N SER A 137 0.40 -4.61 4.06
CA SER A 137 -0.31 -3.37 3.77
C SER A 137 0.28 -2.59 2.61
N VAL A 138 -0.58 -1.86 1.92
CA VAL A 138 -0.21 -1.02 0.77
C VAL A 138 -0.78 0.37 0.90
N PHE A 139 -0.12 1.34 0.29
CA PHE A 139 -0.52 2.73 0.24
C PHE A 139 -1.06 3.08 -1.13
N VAL A 140 -2.16 3.83 -1.18
CA VAL A 140 -2.74 4.35 -2.42
C VAL A 140 -3.01 5.86 -2.31
N THR A 141 -3.14 6.51 -3.46
CA THR A 141 -3.44 7.95 -3.51
C THR A 141 -4.82 8.28 -2.94
N GLN A 142 -5.02 9.55 -2.55
CA GLN A 142 -6.32 10.08 -2.11
C GLN A 142 -7.43 9.80 -3.13
N LYS A 143 -7.14 9.99 -4.43
CA LYS A 143 -8.11 9.73 -5.51
C LYS A 143 -8.57 8.27 -5.51
N ALA A 144 -7.64 7.33 -5.35
CA ALA A 144 -7.95 5.90 -5.32
C ALA A 144 -8.78 5.55 -4.08
N GLY A 145 -8.41 6.08 -2.90
CA GLY A 145 -9.18 5.87 -1.66
C GLY A 145 -10.61 6.40 -1.74
N VAL A 146 -10.80 7.62 -2.24
CA VAL A 146 -12.13 8.20 -2.46
C VAL A 146 -12.94 7.36 -3.44
N LEU A 147 -12.35 6.94 -4.57
CA LEU A 147 -13.01 6.05 -5.52
C LEU A 147 -13.50 4.76 -4.84
N MET A 148 -12.63 4.09 -4.07
CA MET A 148 -13.00 2.86 -3.36
C MET A 148 -14.16 3.09 -2.38
N ARG A 149 -14.14 4.17 -1.61
CA ARG A 149 -15.22 4.51 -0.67
C ARG A 149 -16.56 4.73 -1.35
N GLU A 150 -16.58 5.50 -2.44
CA GLU A 150 -17.80 5.80 -3.17
C GLU A 150 -18.38 4.51 -3.79
N LEU A 151 -17.53 3.64 -4.35
CA LEU A 151 -17.97 2.36 -4.91
C LEU A 151 -18.59 1.44 -3.84
N MET A 152 -18.02 1.41 -2.64
CA MET A 152 -18.53 0.59 -1.53
C MET A 152 -19.91 1.02 -1.02
N GLN A 153 -20.35 2.25 -1.30
CA GLN A 153 -21.72 2.69 -0.99
C GLN A 153 -22.75 2.13 -1.98
N LEU A 154 -22.30 1.71 -3.17
CA LEU A 154 -23.16 1.23 -4.24
C LEU A 154 -23.30 -0.29 -4.22
N GLU A 155 -22.18 -1.01 -4.06
CA GLU A 155 -22.15 -2.46 -4.03
C GLU A 155 -20.94 -3.01 -3.26
N GLU A 156 -20.92 -4.33 -3.02
CA GLU A 156 -19.76 -5.00 -2.45
C GLU A 156 -18.60 -5.01 -3.46
N ILE A 157 -17.43 -4.57 -3.00
CA ILE A 157 -16.21 -4.52 -3.80
C ILE A 157 -15.26 -5.60 -3.31
N GLN A 158 -14.74 -6.42 -4.22
CA GLN A 158 -13.56 -7.24 -3.97
C GLN A 158 -12.32 -6.52 -4.50
N VAL A 159 -11.21 -6.66 -3.78
CA VAL A 159 -9.91 -6.18 -4.23
C VAL A 159 -8.99 -7.33 -4.50
N ARG A 160 -8.08 -7.15 -5.46
CA ARG A 160 -6.89 -7.98 -5.61
C ARG A 160 -5.66 -7.10 -5.49
N ILE A 161 -4.90 -7.27 -4.41
CA ILE A 161 -3.60 -6.63 -4.20
C ILE A 161 -2.53 -7.56 -4.75
N THR A 162 -1.67 -7.06 -5.63
CA THR A 162 -0.60 -7.85 -6.24
C THR A 162 0.76 -7.41 -5.69
N PRO A 163 1.70 -8.34 -5.44
CA PRO A 163 3.05 -7.95 -5.04
C PRO A 163 3.74 -7.20 -6.17
N ALA A 164 4.63 -6.26 -5.82
CA ALA A 164 5.44 -5.59 -6.82
C ALA A 164 6.35 -6.63 -7.51
N CYS A 165 6.28 -6.71 -8.84
CA CYS A 165 7.15 -7.61 -9.59
C CYS A 165 8.61 -7.13 -9.47
N ILE A 166 9.40 -7.73 -8.59
CA ILE A 166 10.86 -7.68 -8.72
C ILE A 166 11.17 -8.49 -9.97
N LYS A 167 11.48 -7.81 -11.08
CA LYS A 167 12.13 -8.46 -12.22
C LYS A 167 13.51 -8.90 -11.75
N GLY A 168 13.59 -10.12 -11.22
CA GLY A 168 14.84 -10.78 -10.91
C GLY A 168 15.68 -10.86 -12.19
N GLY A 169 16.91 -10.36 -12.12
CA GLY A 169 17.91 -10.62 -13.14
C GLY A 169 18.23 -12.11 -13.17
N GLU A 170 18.05 -12.72 -14.34
CA GLU A 170 18.89 -13.82 -14.79
C GLU A 170 20.22 -13.27 -15.32
#